data_AF-A0A2W2DSV0-F1
#
_entry.id   AF-A0A2W2DSV0-F1
#
_cell.length_a   1.000
_cell.length_b   1.000
_cell.length_c   1.000
_cell.angle_alpha   90.00
_cell.angle_beta   90.00
_cell.angle_gamma   90.00
#
_symmetry.space_group_name_H-M   'P 1'
#
loop_
_entity.id
_entity.type
_entity.pdbx_description
1 polymer ?
#
loop_
_entity_poly.entity_id
_entity_poly.type
_entity_poly.pdbx_seq_one_letter_code
_entity_poly.pdbx_strand_id
1 'polypeptide(L)'
;MILFGVLITVIAVTVWLVLLLLAIDPRRDWAWRRWQYRYPGVEPSDAAYAATRIAAIFGMIFLLGGGVWVYSSYRGLEAAAEESRQERAEWDERYREVQEGYQKLEQERRLRNSQRLTTSPNEDGGEILTFWAASKGKKLTVVYQPSPCHRVTDSPAEETERSVTIHLTEHGSLDGTWGLTCHSKPSEVRARAEVIELGRPLGNRKVYAGDGKVKRCDESPSLSKLCAAVRKDHER
;
A
#
# COMPACT_ATOMS: atom_id res chain seq x y z
N MET A 1 8.92 -32.95 -6.22
CA MET A 1 10.07 -33.08 -5.28
C MET A 1 10.03 -34.38 -4.46
N ILE A 2 8.91 -34.77 -3.85
CA ILE A 2 8.84 -35.98 -2.97
C ILE A 2 9.28 -37.26 -3.69
N LEU A 3 8.79 -37.52 -4.91
CA LEU A 3 9.16 -38.72 -5.69
C LEU A 3 10.67 -38.80 -6.01
N PHE A 4 11.31 -37.65 -6.24
CA PHE A 4 12.74 -37.59 -6.54
C PHE A 4 13.58 -37.88 -5.28
N GLY A 5 13.17 -37.36 -4.12
CA GLY A 5 13.80 -37.68 -2.85
C GLY A 5 13.71 -39.16 -2.51
N VAL A 6 12.51 -39.75 -2.64
CA VAL A 6 12.30 -41.20 -2.41
C VAL A 6 13.18 -42.04 -3.33
N LEU A 7 13.27 -41.70 -4.61
CA LEU A 7 14.13 -42.41 -5.56
C LEU A 7 15.62 -42.37 -5.15
N ILE A 8 16.12 -41.19 -4.75
CA ILE A 8 17.50 -41.03 -4.30
C ILE A 8 17.77 -41.88 -3.05
N THR A 9 16.85 -41.88 -2.08
CA THR A 9 16.99 -42.70 -0.87
C THR A 9 17.04 -44.19 -1.20
N VAL A 10 16.16 -44.66 -2.10
CA VAL A 10 16.15 -46.07 -2.52
C VAL A 10 17.47 -46.45 -3.20
N ILE A 11 18.00 -45.59 -4.08
CA ILE A 11 19.29 -45.82 -4.73
C ILE A 11 20.41 -45.87 -3.70
N ALA A 12 20.48 -44.90 -2.78
CA ALA A 12 21.51 -44.81 -1.76
C ALA A 12 21.52 -46.06 -0.85
N VAL A 13 20.34 -46.50 -0.40
CA VAL A 13 20.18 -47.72 0.41
C VAL A 13 20.62 -48.96 -0.37
N THR A 14 20.23 -49.07 -1.64
CA THR A 14 20.60 -50.22 -2.48
C THR A 14 22.11 -50.28 -2.70
N VAL A 15 22.75 -49.15 -3.02
CA VAL A 15 24.22 -49.07 -3.17
C VAL A 15 24.92 -49.42 -1.86
N TRP A 16 24.42 -48.93 -0.73
CA TRP A 16 24.99 -49.24 0.58
C TRP A 16 24.92 -50.74 0.91
N LEU A 17 23.79 -51.40 0.62
CA LEU A 17 23.64 -52.84 0.79
C LEU A 17 24.57 -53.65 -0.11
N VAL A 18 24.78 -53.22 -1.37
CA VAL A 18 25.73 -53.87 -2.28
C VAL A 18 27.16 -53.74 -1.76
N LEU A 19 27.57 -52.57 -1.29
CA LEU A 19 28.89 -52.36 -0.69
C LEU A 19 29.07 -53.21 0.58
N LEU A 20 28.02 -53.33 1.40
CA LEU A 20 28.06 -54.18 2.59
C LEU A 20 28.28 -55.66 2.22
N LEU A 21 27.57 -56.17 1.21
CA LEU A 21 27.77 -57.53 0.71
C LEU A 21 29.19 -57.75 0.19
N LEU A 22 29.74 -56.79 -0.56
CA LEU A 22 31.12 -56.83 -1.05
C LEU A 22 32.16 -56.80 0.08
N ALA A 23 31.88 -56.09 1.17
CA ALA A 23 32.76 -56.03 2.33
C ALA A 23 32.77 -57.35 3.11
N ILE A 24 31.62 -58.02 3.24
CA ILE A 24 31.50 -59.29 3.96
C ILE A 24 32.06 -60.45 3.12
N ASP A 25 31.58 -60.62 1.89
CA ASP A 25 31.92 -61.77 1.05
C ASP A 25 32.07 -61.38 -0.43
N PRO A 26 33.26 -60.90 -0.84
CA PRO A 26 33.53 -60.51 -2.21
C PRO A 26 33.64 -61.71 -3.17
N ARG A 27 33.86 -62.93 -2.66
CA ARG A 27 33.91 -64.15 -3.47
C ARG A 27 32.53 -64.48 -4.02
N ARG A 28 31.48 -64.20 -3.24
CA ARG A 28 30.10 -64.36 -3.70
C ARG A 28 29.80 -63.47 -4.90
N ASP A 29 30.23 -62.21 -4.91
CA ASP A 29 30.04 -61.29 -6.05
C ASP A 29 30.74 -61.78 -7.33
N TRP A 30 31.96 -62.31 -7.19
CA TRP A 30 32.67 -62.93 -8.31
C TRP A 30 31.87 -64.05 -8.99
N ALA A 31 31.19 -64.90 -8.21
CA ALA A 31 30.37 -65.98 -8.74
C ALA A 31 29.25 -65.47 -9.68
N TRP A 32 28.70 -64.28 -9.41
CA TRP A 32 27.67 -63.64 -10.24
C TRP A 32 28.24 -62.92 -11.46
N ARG A 33 29.47 -62.40 -11.38
CA ARG A 33 30.07 -61.57 -12.45
C ARG A 33 31.05 -62.30 -13.35
N ARG A 34 31.47 -63.53 -13.01
CA ARG A 34 32.48 -64.29 -13.77
C ARG A 34 32.20 -64.39 -15.28
N TRP A 35 30.93 -64.42 -15.68
CA TRP A 35 30.51 -64.50 -17.10
C TRP A 35 30.91 -63.26 -17.93
N GLN A 36 31.17 -62.13 -17.27
CA GLN A 36 31.59 -60.88 -17.93
C GLN A 36 33.07 -60.89 -18.30
N TYR A 37 33.85 -61.84 -17.79
CA TYR A 37 35.29 -61.89 -17.98
C TYR A 37 35.67 -62.87 -19.09
N ARG A 38 36.75 -62.54 -19.82
CA ARG A 38 37.29 -63.38 -20.91
C ARG A 38 37.66 -64.80 -20.45
N TYR A 39 38.02 -64.98 -19.19
CA TYR A 39 38.41 -66.26 -18.59
C TYR A 39 37.62 -66.50 -17.29
N PRO A 40 36.38 -67.02 -17.36
CA PRO A 40 35.49 -67.15 -16.19
C PRO A 40 35.94 -68.21 -15.17
N GLY A 41 36.88 -69.09 -15.54
CA GLY A 41 37.40 -70.15 -14.68
C GLY A 41 38.61 -69.77 -13.83
N VAL A 42 39.18 -68.58 -14.04
CA VAL A 42 40.34 -68.09 -13.28
C VAL A 42 39.84 -67.20 -12.16
N GLU A 43 39.94 -67.69 -10.92
CA GLU A 43 39.55 -66.91 -9.73
C GLU A 43 40.56 -65.75 -9.50
N PRO A 44 40.09 -64.55 -9.13
CA PRO A 44 40.94 -63.48 -8.64
C PRO A 44 41.87 -63.91 -7.51
N SER A 45 43.04 -63.28 -7.41
CA SER A 45 43.94 -63.52 -6.28
C SER A 45 43.33 -63.04 -4.96
N ASP A 46 43.76 -63.60 -3.83
CA ASP A 46 43.30 -63.17 -2.50
C ASP A 46 43.57 -61.68 -2.24
N ALA A 47 44.65 -61.15 -2.79
CA ALA A 47 44.97 -59.72 -2.73
C ALA A 47 43.91 -58.86 -3.43
N ALA A 48 43.35 -59.31 -4.56
CA ALA A 48 42.28 -58.61 -5.24
C ALA A 48 41.00 -58.57 -4.39
N TYR A 49 40.63 -59.69 -3.75
CA TYR A 49 39.49 -59.73 -2.83
C TYR A 49 39.69 -58.82 -1.60
N ALA A 50 40.89 -58.79 -1.04
CA ALA A 50 41.23 -57.87 0.06
C ALA A 50 41.09 -56.40 -0.38
N ALA A 51 41.58 -56.05 -1.57
CA ALA A 51 41.43 -54.71 -2.12
C ALA A 51 39.96 -54.33 -2.33
N THR A 52 39.12 -55.24 -2.84
CA THR A 52 37.67 -55.01 -2.99
C THR A 52 37.00 -54.74 -1.64
N ARG A 53 37.33 -55.50 -0.60
CA ARG A 53 36.78 -55.28 0.75
C ARG A 53 37.17 -53.92 1.30
N ILE A 54 38.45 -53.56 1.18
CA ILE A 54 38.95 -52.25 1.65
C ILE A 54 38.24 -51.12 0.89
N ALA A 55 38.13 -51.22 -0.43
CA ALA A 55 37.42 -50.24 -1.25
C ALA A 55 35.93 -50.13 -0.86
N ALA A 56 35.26 -51.24 -0.58
CA ALA A 56 33.87 -51.25 -0.14
C ALA A 56 33.68 -50.59 1.24
N ILE A 57 34.60 -50.82 2.18
CA ILE A 57 34.61 -50.18 3.50
C ILE A 57 34.79 -48.66 3.34
N PHE A 58 35.77 -48.21 2.56
CA PHE A 58 35.95 -46.79 2.28
C PHE A 58 34.74 -46.16 1.59
N GLY A 59 34.12 -46.85 0.64
CA GLY A 59 32.89 -46.41 -0.01
C GLY A 59 31.74 -46.23 0.97
N MET A 60 31.57 -47.15 1.93
CA MET A 60 30.55 -47.02 2.99
C MET A 60 30.83 -45.84 3.92
N ILE A 61 32.08 -45.66 4.36
CA ILE A 61 32.49 -44.52 5.19
C ILE A 61 32.21 -43.21 4.44
N PHE A 62 32.54 -43.15 3.16
CA PHE A 62 32.31 -41.97 2.33
C PHE A 62 30.82 -41.67 2.15
N LEU A 63 29.97 -42.68 1.94
CA LEU A 63 28.52 -42.48 1.84
C LEU A 63 27.92 -41.98 3.16
N LEU A 64 28.33 -42.54 4.29
CA LEU A 64 27.86 -42.10 5.61
C LEU A 64 28.36 -40.69 5.92
N GLY A 65 29.66 -40.41 5.72
CA GLY A 65 30.25 -39.10 5.94
C GLY A 65 29.65 -38.03 5.03
N GLY A 66 29.46 -38.35 3.74
CA GLY A 66 28.79 -37.48 2.78
C GLY A 66 27.33 -37.21 3.16
N GLY A 67 26.60 -38.22 3.63
CA GLY A 67 25.22 -38.07 4.11
C GLY A 67 25.11 -37.13 5.31
N VAL A 68 25.99 -37.29 6.31
CA VAL A 68 26.06 -36.39 7.48
C VAL A 68 26.41 -34.96 7.06
N TRP A 69 27.39 -34.80 6.16
CA TRP A 69 27.80 -33.50 5.67
C TRP A 69 26.64 -32.76 4.96
N VAL A 70 25.99 -33.43 3.99
CA VAL A 70 24.82 -32.87 3.27
C VAL A 70 23.69 -32.52 4.23
N TYR A 71 23.40 -33.39 5.20
CA TYR A 71 22.37 -33.13 6.20
C TYR A 71 22.68 -31.88 7.05
N SER A 72 23.92 -31.73 7.49
CA SER A 72 24.35 -30.56 8.27
C SER A 72 24.27 -29.27 7.45
N SER A 73 24.66 -29.30 6.18
CA SER A 73 24.53 -28.16 5.27
C SER A 73 23.07 -27.77 5.04
N TYR A 74 22.17 -28.74 4.89
CA TYR A 74 20.74 -28.46 4.70
C TYR A 74 20.13 -27.77 5.93
N ARG A 75 20.45 -28.26 7.13
CA ARG A 75 20.03 -27.62 8.40
C ARG A 75 20.52 -26.18 8.52
N GLY A 76 21.75 -25.90 8.11
CA GLY A 76 22.29 -24.54 8.10
C GLY A 76 21.56 -23.60 7.15
N LEU A 77 21.17 -24.09 5.97
CA LEU A 77 20.38 -23.33 5.00
C LEU A 77 18.96 -23.05 5.51
N GLU A 78 18.33 -24.02 6.17
CA GLU A 78 17.01 -23.82 6.79
C GLU A 78 17.05 -22.75 7.87
N ALA A 79 18.04 -22.80 8.78
CA ALA A 79 18.22 -21.80 9.83
C ALA A 79 18.43 -20.38 9.24
N ALA A 80 19.29 -20.24 8.22
CA ALA A 80 19.50 -18.96 7.55
C ALA A 80 18.24 -18.46 6.82
N ALA A 81 17.43 -19.38 6.28
CA ALA A 81 16.16 -19.04 5.64
C ALA A 81 15.10 -18.58 6.66
N GLU A 82 15.11 -19.13 7.88
CA GLU A 82 14.24 -18.69 8.97
C GLU A 82 14.62 -17.29 9.48
N GLU A 83 15.91 -17.03 9.69
CA GLU A 83 16.44 -15.71 10.07
C GLU A 83 16.05 -14.64 9.04
N SER A 84 16.22 -14.95 7.74
CA SER A 84 15.81 -14.06 6.64
C SER A 84 14.31 -13.77 6.61
N ARG A 85 13.46 -14.70 7.08
CA ARG A 85 12.01 -14.49 7.15
C ARG A 85 11.65 -13.60 8.34
N GLN A 86 12.33 -13.74 9.47
CA GLN A 86 12.14 -12.88 10.64
C GLN A 86 12.56 -11.45 10.33
N GLU A 87 13.75 -11.26 9.75
CA GLU A 87 14.24 -9.93 9.37
C GLU A 87 13.27 -9.24 8.39
N ARG A 88 12.74 -9.96 7.41
CA ARG A 88 11.72 -9.41 6.50
C ARG A 88 10.42 -9.02 7.21
N ALA A 89 9.95 -9.83 8.16
CA ALA A 89 8.75 -9.52 8.92
C ALA A 89 8.94 -8.26 9.79
N GLU A 90 10.10 -8.11 10.43
CA GLU A 90 10.45 -6.90 11.19
C GLU A 90 10.52 -5.66 10.29
N TRP A 91 11.12 -5.79 9.10
CA TRP A 91 11.14 -4.71 8.12
C TRP A 91 9.74 -4.33 7.64
N ASP A 92 8.89 -5.31 7.34
CA ASP A 92 7.51 -5.07 6.90
C ASP A 92 6.69 -4.33 7.96
N GLU A 93 6.84 -4.69 9.24
CA GLU A 93 6.20 -3.99 10.36
C GLU A 93 6.68 -2.54 10.47
N ARG A 94 8.00 -2.33 10.39
CA ARG A 94 8.61 -0.98 10.44
C ARG A 94 8.17 -0.11 9.26
N TYR A 95 8.07 -0.66 8.07
CA TYR A 95 7.58 0.06 6.90
C TYR A 95 6.12 0.48 7.06
N ARG A 96 5.28 -0.39 7.65
CA ARG A 96 3.87 -0.06 7.93
C ARG A 96 3.74 1.11 8.89
N GLU A 97 4.49 1.12 10.00
CA GLU A 97 4.49 2.22 10.96
C GLU A 97 4.90 3.55 10.32
N VAL A 98 5.96 3.53 9.51
CA VAL A 98 6.42 4.72 8.77
C VAL A 98 5.33 5.22 7.81
N GLN A 99 4.67 4.32 7.08
CA GLN A 99 3.60 4.68 6.14
C GLN A 99 2.38 5.28 6.83
N GLU A 100 1.95 4.71 7.97
CA GLU A 100 0.88 5.27 8.80
C GLU A 100 1.26 6.67 9.34
N GLY A 101 2.51 6.85 9.76
CA GLY A 101 3.05 8.14 10.17
C GLY A 101 2.96 9.21 9.08
N TYR A 102 3.33 8.87 7.83
CA TYR A 102 3.21 9.78 6.69
C TYR A 102 1.75 10.14 6.38
N GLN A 103 0.83 9.17 6.38
CA GLN A 103 -0.58 9.45 6.13
C GLN A 103 -1.17 10.38 7.19
N LYS A 104 -0.81 10.17 8.47
CA LYS A 104 -1.24 11.04 9.56
C LYS A 104 -0.70 12.47 9.40
N LEU A 105 0.58 12.63 9.05
CA LEU A 105 1.17 13.94 8.78
C LEU A 105 0.51 14.65 7.59
N GLU A 106 0.15 13.90 6.55
CA GLU A 106 -0.55 14.47 5.40
C GLU A 106 -1.97 14.91 5.76
N GLN A 107 -2.70 14.10 6.54
CA GLN A 107 -4.01 14.50 7.07
C GLN A 107 -3.93 15.74 7.96
N GLU A 108 -2.97 15.82 8.87
CA GLU A 108 -2.74 17.00 9.71
C GLU A 108 -2.38 18.23 8.88
N ARG A 109 -1.57 18.08 7.82
CA ARG A 109 -1.24 19.17 6.88
C ARG A 109 -2.49 19.63 6.12
N ARG A 110 -3.32 18.71 5.64
CA ARG A 110 -4.60 19.03 4.99
C ARG A 110 -5.54 19.79 5.92
N LEU A 111 -5.64 19.37 7.18
CA LEU A 111 -6.45 20.04 8.20
C LEU A 111 -5.92 21.44 8.54
N ARG A 112 -4.60 21.61 8.62
CA ARG A 112 -3.97 22.91 8.88
C ARG A 112 -4.12 23.87 7.69
N ASN A 113 -4.10 23.35 6.47
CA ASN A 113 -4.21 24.12 5.23
C ASN A 113 -5.66 24.29 4.74
N SER A 114 -6.63 23.60 5.33
CA SER A 114 -8.05 23.81 5.05
C SER A 114 -8.58 24.92 5.94
N GLN A 115 -8.79 26.11 5.38
CA GLN A 115 -9.53 27.17 6.05
C GLN A 115 -10.99 27.14 5.60
N ARG A 116 -11.92 27.27 6.55
CA ARG A 116 -13.34 27.45 6.24
C ARG A 116 -13.57 28.92 5.91
N LEU A 117 -14.29 29.16 4.82
CA LEU A 117 -14.76 30.49 4.46
C LEU A 117 -15.73 31.01 5.53
N THR A 118 -15.51 32.23 5.99
CA THR A 118 -16.33 32.91 6.99
C THR A 118 -17.20 34.01 6.36
N THR A 119 -18.13 34.60 7.10
CA THR A 119 -18.93 35.76 6.64
C THR A 119 -18.23 37.11 6.80
N SER A 120 -17.10 37.12 7.50
CA SER A 120 -16.23 38.28 7.68
C SER A 120 -14.88 37.90 7.10
N PRO A 121 -14.20 38.80 6.38
CA PRO A 121 -12.87 38.53 5.90
C PRO A 121 -11.95 38.41 7.12
N ASN A 122 -11.26 37.28 7.24
CA ASN A 122 -10.09 37.16 8.11
C ASN A 122 -8.84 37.52 7.28
N GLU A 123 -7.72 37.83 7.93
CA GLU A 123 -6.50 38.31 7.25
C GLU A 123 -6.03 37.38 6.11
N ASP A 124 -6.34 36.08 6.16
CA ASP A 124 -5.87 35.07 5.20
C ASP A 124 -6.97 34.30 4.43
N GLY A 125 -8.24 34.42 4.83
CA GLY A 125 -9.35 33.59 4.33
C GLY A 125 -10.28 34.33 3.39
N GLY A 126 -10.88 33.64 2.42
CA GLY A 126 -11.94 34.24 1.62
C GLY A 126 -13.22 34.48 2.44
N GLU A 127 -14.24 35.04 1.79
CA GLU A 127 -15.53 35.31 2.42
C GLU A 127 -16.74 34.87 1.60
N ILE A 128 -17.81 34.45 2.30
CA ILE A 128 -19.13 34.26 1.70
C ILE A 128 -19.86 35.60 1.69
N LEU A 129 -20.10 36.14 0.50
CA LEU A 129 -20.70 37.45 0.30
C LEU A 129 -22.22 37.41 0.47
N THR A 130 -22.88 36.47 -0.22
CA THR A 130 -24.34 36.37 -0.24
C THR A 130 -24.79 35.02 -0.79
N PHE A 131 -26.10 34.79 -0.78
CA PHE A 131 -26.71 33.64 -1.43
C PHE A 131 -28.03 34.00 -2.12
N TRP A 132 -28.39 33.19 -3.11
CA TRP A 132 -29.68 33.22 -3.78
C TRP A 132 -30.31 31.83 -3.77
N ALA A 133 -31.62 31.77 -3.53
CA ALA A 133 -32.37 30.53 -3.61
C ALA A 133 -33.86 30.82 -3.86
N ALA A 134 -34.46 30.08 -4.79
CA ALA A 134 -35.89 30.10 -5.01
C ALA A 134 -36.63 29.56 -3.77
N SER A 135 -37.75 30.18 -3.40
CA SER A 135 -38.50 29.84 -2.17
C SER A 135 -38.94 28.37 -2.11
N LYS A 136 -39.24 27.77 -3.27
CA LYS A 136 -39.63 26.36 -3.42
C LYS A 136 -38.54 25.49 -4.04
N GLY A 137 -37.38 26.05 -4.34
CA GLY A 137 -36.27 25.33 -4.98
C GLY A 137 -35.40 24.59 -3.98
N LYS A 138 -34.81 23.48 -4.43
CA LYS A 138 -33.76 22.74 -3.73
C LYS A 138 -32.34 23.24 -4.05
N LYS A 139 -32.19 24.14 -5.02
CA LYS A 139 -30.90 24.67 -5.43
C LYS A 139 -30.62 25.98 -4.67
N LEU A 140 -29.46 26.06 -4.05
CA LEU A 140 -28.93 27.22 -3.34
C LEU A 140 -27.68 27.69 -4.07
N THR A 141 -27.71 28.88 -4.65
CA THR A 141 -26.50 29.47 -5.24
C THR A 141 -25.80 30.33 -4.21
N VAL A 142 -24.60 29.94 -3.83
CA VAL A 142 -23.74 30.67 -2.89
C VAL A 142 -22.78 31.51 -3.68
N VAL A 143 -22.65 32.77 -3.28
CA VAL A 143 -21.72 33.72 -3.89
C VAL A 143 -20.62 34.03 -2.88
N TYR A 144 -19.39 33.74 -3.26
CA TYR A 144 -18.23 33.86 -2.39
C TYR A 144 -17.07 34.51 -3.14
N GLN A 145 -16.14 35.09 -2.38
CA GLN A 145 -14.89 35.61 -2.89
C GLN A 145 -13.76 34.83 -2.24
N PRO A 146 -13.02 34.01 -3.01
CA PRO A 146 -11.98 33.19 -2.41
C PRO A 146 -10.77 34.02 -1.98
N SER A 147 -9.96 33.50 -1.07
CA SER A 147 -8.66 34.10 -0.76
C SER A 147 -7.74 34.06 -2.01
N PRO A 148 -6.88 35.06 -2.26
CA PRO A 148 -6.04 35.15 -3.46
C PRO A 148 -5.19 33.89 -3.75
N CYS A 149 -4.86 33.11 -2.72
CA CYS A 149 -4.02 31.91 -2.81
C CYS A 149 -4.78 30.58 -2.79
N HIS A 150 -6.09 30.64 -2.63
CA HIS A 150 -6.88 29.49 -2.29
C HIS A 150 -7.81 29.11 -3.43
N ARG A 151 -8.04 27.80 -3.57
CA ARG A 151 -9.11 27.28 -4.40
C ARG A 151 -10.15 26.64 -3.50
N VAL A 152 -11.41 26.98 -3.74
CA VAL A 152 -12.53 26.22 -3.15
C VAL A 152 -12.51 24.84 -3.78
N THR A 153 -12.47 23.82 -2.93
CA THR A 153 -12.35 22.41 -3.34
C THR A 153 -13.56 21.60 -2.95
N ASP A 154 -14.25 22.00 -1.89
CA ASP A 154 -15.44 21.34 -1.40
C ASP A 154 -16.43 22.35 -0.83
N SER A 155 -17.71 22.06 -0.98
CA SER A 155 -18.82 22.95 -0.65
C SER A 155 -20.00 22.25 0.06
N PRO A 156 -19.77 21.41 1.09
CA PRO A 156 -20.86 20.73 1.77
C PRO A 156 -21.79 21.72 2.48
N ALA A 157 -23.08 21.38 2.47
CA ALA A 157 -24.09 22.06 3.28
C ALA A 157 -24.63 21.09 4.34
N GLU A 158 -24.58 21.52 5.59
CA GLU A 158 -25.25 20.83 6.69
C GLU A 158 -26.67 21.37 6.83
N GLU A 159 -27.67 20.48 6.71
CA GLU A 159 -29.07 20.85 6.75
C GLU A 159 -29.74 20.44 8.05
N THR A 160 -30.38 21.39 8.71
CA THR A 160 -31.33 21.15 9.80
C THR A 160 -32.74 21.50 9.36
N GLU A 161 -33.72 21.26 10.24
CA GLU A 161 -35.11 21.67 10.00
C GLU A 161 -35.28 23.18 9.86
N ARG A 162 -34.40 23.97 10.49
CA ARG A 162 -34.56 25.43 10.62
C ARG A 162 -33.45 26.23 9.94
N SER A 163 -32.35 25.59 9.58
CA SER A 163 -31.18 26.25 9.00
C SER A 163 -30.45 25.39 7.97
N VAL A 164 -29.65 26.06 7.17
CA VAL A 164 -28.65 25.46 6.28
C VAL A 164 -27.32 26.13 6.60
N THR A 165 -26.31 25.35 6.98
CA THR A 165 -24.97 25.86 7.23
C THR A 165 -24.08 25.48 6.06
N ILE A 166 -23.53 26.47 5.37
CA ILE A 166 -22.62 26.28 4.25
C ILE A 166 -21.21 26.17 4.80
N HIS A 167 -20.50 25.13 4.40
CA HIS A 167 -19.09 24.93 4.68
C HIS A 167 -18.32 24.94 3.36
N LEU A 168 -17.91 26.12 2.90
CA LEU A 168 -16.98 26.18 1.78
C LEU A 168 -15.55 26.01 2.33
N THR A 169 -14.84 25.03 1.81
CA THR A 169 -13.47 24.72 2.22
C THR A 169 -12.49 25.18 1.15
N GLU A 170 -11.60 26.06 1.57
CA GLU A 170 -10.49 26.53 0.77
C GLU A 170 -9.28 25.65 1.02
N HIS A 171 -8.67 25.16 -0.05
CA HIS A 171 -7.35 24.57 0.01
C HIS A 171 -6.34 25.55 -0.60
N GLY A 172 -5.32 25.89 0.20
CA GLY A 172 -4.19 26.67 -0.27
C GLY A 172 -3.46 25.91 -1.35
N SER A 173 -3.19 26.56 -2.49
CA SER A 173 -2.42 25.96 -3.59
C SER A 173 -0.92 25.77 -3.25
N LEU A 174 -0.53 25.95 -1.99
CA LEU A 174 0.85 25.96 -1.50
C LEU A 174 1.41 24.55 -1.23
N ASP A 175 0.99 23.55 -2.01
CA ASP A 175 1.72 22.29 -2.11
C ASP A 175 2.93 22.49 -3.03
N GLY A 176 3.96 23.19 -2.51
CA GLY A 176 5.22 23.43 -3.21
C GLY A 176 6.04 24.57 -2.59
N THR A 177 7.35 24.50 -2.74
CA THR A 177 8.40 25.40 -2.20
C THR A 177 8.39 26.84 -2.74
N TRP A 178 7.22 27.40 -3.08
CA TRP A 178 7.07 28.71 -3.70
C TRP A 178 6.11 29.62 -2.92
N GLY A 179 6.55 30.10 -1.76
CA GLY A 179 5.86 31.14 -0.97
C GLY A 179 5.96 32.56 -1.57
N LEU A 180 6.11 32.71 -2.89
CA LEU A 180 6.52 33.97 -3.53
C LEU A 180 5.61 34.48 -4.66
N THR A 181 4.48 33.84 -4.98
CA THR A 181 3.66 34.26 -6.13
C THR A 181 2.19 34.56 -5.84
N CYS A 182 1.78 34.64 -4.58
CA CYS A 182 0.48 35.21 -4.23
C CYS A 182 0.51 36.75 -4.15
N HIS A 183 0.90 37.40 -5.25
CA HIS A 183 0.96 38.87 -5.31
C HIS A 183 -0.26 39.51 -5.97
N SER A 184 -1.31 38.75 -6.27
CA SER A 184 -2.56 39.34 -6.75
C SER A 184 -3.12 40.22 -5.64
N LYS A 185 -3.29 41.51 -5.95
CA LYS A 185 -3.93 42.46 -5.03
C LYS A 185 -5.33 41.93 -4.68
N PRO A 186 -5.83 42.11 -3.45
CA PRO A 186 -7.18 41.68 -3.06
C PRO A 186 -8.27 42.15 -4.03
N SER A 187 -8.06 43.30 -4.68
CA SER A 187 -8.94 43.87 -5.71
C SER A 187 -9.08 43.04 -6.99
N GLU A 188 -8.18 42.10 -7.27
CA GLU A 188 -8.18 41.28 -8.49
C GLU A 188 -8.95 39.96 -8.33
N VAL A 189 -9.24 39.54 -7.10
CA VAL A 189 -10.01 38.33 -6.85
C VAL A 189 -11.47 38.59 -7.18
N ARG A 190 -11.98 37.92 -8.23
CA ARG A 190 -13.38 38.02 -8.63
C ARG A 190 -14.25 37.10 -7.76
N ALA A 191 -15.40 37.61 -7.36
CA ALA A 191 -16.46 36.80 -6.77
C ALA A 191 -16.87 35.67 -7.73
N ARG A 192 -17.16 34.50 -7.16
CA ARG A 192 -17.61 33.29 -7.84
C ARG A 192 -18.96 32.88 -7.29
N ALA A 193 -19.67 32.07 -8.07
CA ALA A 193 -20.96 31.50 -7.68
C ALA A 193 -20.92 29.98 -7.85
N GLU A 194 -21.51 29.27 -6.91
CA GLU A 194 -21.57 27.81 -6.91
C GLU A 194 -22.95 27.35 -6.47
N VAL A 195 -23.47 26.32 -7.14
CA VAL A 195 -24.81 25.79 -6.89
C VAL A 195 -24.69 24.57 -5.99
N ILE A 196 -25.29 24.65 -4.81
CA ILE A 196 -25.40 23.56 -3.85
C ILE A 196 -26.81 22.99 -3.94
N GLU A 197 -26.91 21.67 -4.10
CA GLU A 197 -28.19 20.96 -4.04
C GLU A 197 -28.52 20.59 -2.60
N LEU A 198 -29.69 21.05 -2.14
CA LEU A 198 -30.23 20.76 -0.82
C LEU A 198 -31.16 19.54 -0.90
N GLY A 199 -31.15 18.71 0.13
CA GLY A 199 -32.11 17.62 0.34
C GLY A 199 -33.55 18.13 0.45
N ARG A 200 -33.76 19.32 1.02
CA ARG A 200 -35.07 19.96 1.19
C ARG A 200 -35.12 21.37 0.60
N PRO A 201 -36.29 21.89 0.19
CA PRO A 201 -36.41 23.28 -0.25
C PRO A 201 -35.98 24.28 0.83
N LEU A 202 -35.38 25.42 0.47
CA LEU A 202 -34.87 26.36 1.47
C LEU A 202 -36.00 26.95 2.34
N GLY A 203 -37.11 27.38 1.72
CA GLY A 203 -38.26 27.95 2.44
C GLY A 203 -37.87 29.15 3.31
N ASN A 204 -38.23 29.09 4.59
CA ASN A 204 -37.93 30.11 5.61
C ASN A 204 -36.68 29.79 6.45
N ARG A 205 -35.91 28.76 6.06
CA ARG A 205 -34.70 28.37 6.79
C ARG A 205 -33.63 29.46 6.69
N LYS A 206 -32.90 29.67 7.78
CA LYS A 206 -31.79 30.62 7.83
C LYS A 206 -30.53 29.99 7.23
N VAL A 207 -29.74 30.79 6.51
CA VAL A 207 -28.48 30.34 5.95
C VAL A 207 -27.32 30.91 6.75
N TYR A 208 -26.38 30.04 7.13
CA TYR A 208 -25.20 30.37 7.90
C TYR A 208 -23.93 29.99 7.14
N ALA A 209 -22.83 30.65 7.45
CA ALA A 209 -21.48 30.36 6.96
C ALA A 209 -20.51 30.48 8.14
N GLY A 210 -19.99 29.35 8.61
CA GLY A 210 -19.36 29.28 9.93
C GLY A 210 -20.35 29.75 11.01
N ASP A 211 -19.91 30.68 11.86
CA ASP A 211 -20.73 31.21 12.96
C ASP A 211 -21.61 32.42 12.54
N GLY A 212 -21.47 32.89 11.30
CA GLY A 212 -22.12 34.09 10.79
C GLY A 212 -23.38 33.80 9.98
N LYS A 213 -24.41 34.66 10.14
CA LYS A 213 -25.60 34.62 9.28
C LYS A 213 -25.29 35.27 7.93
N VAL A 214 -25.53 34.55 6.84
CA VAL A 214 -25.38 35.09 5.49
C VAL A 214 -26.64 35.87 5.11
N LYS A 215 -26.47 37.02 4.46
CA LYS A 215 -27.59 37.81 3.94
C LYS A 215 -28.03 37.31 2.58
N ARG A 216 -29.34 37.26 2.36
CA ARG A 216 -29.91 36.92 1.05
C ARG A 216 -29.61 38.04 0.06
N CYS A 217 -29.51 37.73 -1.22
CA CYS A 217 -29.29 38.71 -2.29
C CYS A 217 -30.21 39.94 -2.22
N ASP A 218 -31.49 39.75 -1.87
CA ASP A 218 -32.47 40.85 -1.76
C ASP A 218 -32.21 41.77 -0.54
N GLU A 219 -31.41 41.31 0.43
CA GLU A 219 -31.07 42.04 1.67
C GLU A 219 -29.74 42.81 1.55
N SER A 220 -29.02 42.69 0.43
CA SER A 220 -27.68 43.28 0.23
C SER A 220 -27.66 44.20 -1.00
N PRO A 221 -28.10 45.47 -0.88
CA PRO A 221 -28.17 46.43 -2.01
C PRO A 221 -26.84 46.64 -2.73
N SER A 222 -25.72 46.59 -1.98
CA SER A 222 -24.36 46.72 -2.50
C SER A 222 -23.96 45.60 -3.48
N LEU A 223 -24.63 44.44 -3.41
CA LEU A 223 -24.37 43.27 -4.25
C LEU A 223 -25.45 43.07 -5.35
N SER A 224 -26.36 44.03 -5.52
CA SER A 224 -27.51 43.93 -6.44
C SER A 224 -27.14 43.53 -7.88
N LYS A 225 -26.06 44.09 -8.44
CA LYS A 225 -25.58 43.74 -9.80
C LYS A 225 -25.09 42.29 -9.89
N LEU A 226 -24.37 41.83 -8.87
CA LEU A 226 -23.86 40.46 -8.78
C LEU A 226 -25.02 39.48 -8.64
N CYS A 227 -25.98 39.79 -7.78
CA CYS A 227 -27.20 39.01 -7.58
C CYS A 227 -28.08 38.93 -8.82
N ALA A 228 -28.18 39.99 -9.62
CA ALA A 228 -28.91 39.97 -10.88
C ALA A 228 -28.29 38.99 -11.90
N ALA A 229 -26.96 38.95 -11.98
CA ALA A 229 -26.25 38.01 -12.83
C ALA A 229 -26.46 36.55 -12.37
N VAL A 230 -26.28 36.30 -11.07
CA VAL A 230 -26.47 34.97 -10.47
C VAL A 230 -27.90 34.46 -10.64
N ARG A 231 -28.89 35.33 -10.46
CA ARG A 231 -30.31 34.98 -10.67
C ARG A 231 -30.57 34.55 -12.11
N LYS A 232 -30.02 35.27 -13.09
CA LYS A 232 -30.19 34.96 -14.52
C LYS A 232 -29.57 33.61 -14.88
N ASP A 233 -28.45 33.26 -14.27
CA ASP A 233 -27.80 31.96 -14.48
C ASP A 233 -28.53 30.82 -13.76
N HIS A 234 -29.18 31.08 -12.62
CA HIS A 234 -29.98 30.06 -11.92
C HIS A 234 -31.29 29.71 -12.64
N GLU A 235 -31.90 30.68 -13.32
CA GLU A 235 -33.16 30.49 -14.04
C GLU A 235 -32.99 29.81 -15.42
N ARG A 236 -31.75 29.54 -15.85
CA ARG A 236 -31.42 28.80 -17.09
C ARG A 236 -31.28 27.31 -16.83
#